data_AF-A0AA41G0F1-F1
#
_entry.id   AF-A0AA41G0F1-F1
#
_cell.length_a   1.000
_cell.length_b   1.000
_cell.length_c   1.000
_cell.angle_alpha   90.00
_cell.angle_beta   90.00
_cell.angle_gamma   90.00
#
_symmetry.space_group_name_H-M   'P 1'
#
loop_
_entity.id
_entity.type
_entity.pdbx_description
1 polymer ?
#
loop_
_entity_poly.entity_id
_entity_poly.type
_entity_poly.pdbx_seq_one_letter_code
_entity_poly.pdbx_strand_id
1 'polypeptide(L)'
;MSSGIPLLTPLARWLETVMFGDYERQYRLFTQAVVAVAAGLVLAYGLTALGVIDVGPGGQSVLGTAASVAVTAFVIVGVLQFLVLANVLERTNEDVATKAAELEQAAEQLEETATELETTVDTVEDAANTVDEAAADVEQTAEQAGDPDAAEQVTEAKDKTKDAKERAESVQREVKSAKEKASEVEETATEVEETVPAENERDGEDGD
;
A
#
# COMPACT_ATOMS: atom_id res chain seq x y z
N MET A 1 -20.12 -17.91 -28.14
CA MET A 1 -20.45 -16.80 -29.07
C MET A 1 -21.44 -15.86 -28.37
N SER A 2 -20.92 -14.82 -27.73
CA SER A 2 -21.55 -13.51 -27.45
C SER A 2 -20.49 -12.73 -26.68
N SER A 3 -19.74 -11.85 -27.34
CA SER A 3 -20.00 -10.40 -27.33
C SER A 3 -19.52 -9.70 -26.05
N GLY A 4 -18.24 -9.87 -25.72
CA GLY A 4 -17.53 -8.81 -25.01
C GLY A 4 -17.62 -7.54 -25.86
N ILE A 5 -18.03 -6.41 -25.27
CA ILE A 5 -18.07 -5.13 -25.96
C ILE A 5 -16.62 -4.79 -26.34
N PRO A 6 -16.19 -4.96 -27.60
CA PRO A 6 -14.78 -4.95 -27.98
C PRO A 6 -14.24 -3.53 -28.24
N LEU A 7 -14.88 -2.53 -27.63
CA LEU A 7 -14.67 -1.12 -27.96
C LEU A 7 -13.87 -0.35 -26.89
N LEU A 8 -13.66 -0.91 -25.69
CA LEU A 8 -13.05 -0.15 -24.59
C LEU A 8 -11.54 -0.38 -24.41
N THR A 9 -10.99 -1.50 -24.85
CA THR A 9 -9.55 -1.81 -24.72
C THR A 9 -8.61 -0.90 -25.53
N PRO A 10 -8.87 -0.52 -26.80
CA PRO A 10 -7.97 0.37 -27.53
C PRO A 10 -8.15 1.84 -27.10
N LEU A 11 -9.35 2.24 -26.70
CA LEU A 11 -9.65 3.59 -26.24
C LEU A 11 -9.04 3.86 -24.86
N ALA A 12 -9.11 2.91 -23.93
CA ALA A 12 -8.51 3.04 -22.61
C ALA A 12 -6.98 3.23 -22.66
N ARG A 13 -6.28 2.44 -23.50
CA ARG A 13 -4.82 2.52 -23.65
C ARG A 13 -4.37 3.83 -24.33
N TRP A 14 -5.14 4.34 -25.28
CA TRP A 14 -4.89 5.65 -25.89
C TRP A 14 -5.16 6.80 -24.90
N LEU A 15 -6.22 6.70 -24.10
CA LEU A 15 -6.52 7.64 -23.02
C LEU A 15 -5.41 7.68 -21.96
N GLU A 16 -4.86 6.53 -21.58
CA GLU A 16 -3.74 6.43 -20.63
C GLU A 16 -2.50 7.19 -21.15
N THR A 17 -2.20 7.07 -22.44
CA THR A 17 -1.07 7.75 -23.10
C THR A 17 -1.26 9.26 -23.21
N VAL A 18 -2.49 9.73 -23.49
CA VAL A 18 -2.81 11.15 -23.64
C VAL A 18 -2.94 11.88 -22.29
N MET A 19 -3.30 11.17 -21.23
CA MET A 19 -3.54 11.77 -19.91
C MET A 19 -2.36 11.65 -18.94
N PHE A 20 -1.56 10.57 -19.02
CA PHE A 20 -0.53 10.26 -18.03
C PHE A 20 0.91 10.25 -18.60
N GLY A 21 1.08 10.56 -19.90
CA GLY A 21 2.39 10.79 -20.53
C GLY A 21 2.74 12.28 -20.68
N ASP A 22 3.61 12.63 -21.64
CA ASP A 22 4.07 14.00 -21.99
C ASP A 22 2.95 15.06 -22.23
N TYR A 23 1.68 14.65 -22.24
CA TYR A 23 0.49 15.45 -22.55
C TYR A 23 -0.32 15.89 -21.32
N GLU A 24 0.04 15.48 -20.10
CA GLU A 24 -0.68 15.84 -18.86
C GLU A 24 -0.87 17.36 -18.69
N ARG A 25 0.17 18.12 -19.04
CA ARG A 25 0.15 19.59 -19.03
C ARG A 25 -0.78 20.16 -20.10
N GLN A 26 -0.89 19.50 -21.26
CA GLN A 26 -1.76 19.91 -22.36
C GLN A 26 -3.23 19.60 -22.06
N TYR A 27 -3.54 18.48 -21.41
CA TYR A 27 -4.90 18.13 -20.96
C TYR A 27 -5.43 19.11 -19.90
N ARG A 28 -4.59 19.50 -18.93
CA ARG A 28 -4.96 20.54 -17.94
C ARG A 28 -5.23 21.89 -18.60
N LEU A 29 -4.37 22.31 -19.53
CA LEU A 29 -4.57 23.55 -20.29
C LEU A 29 -5.84 23.50 -21.16
N PHE A 30 -6.12 22.36 -21.80
CA PHE A 30 -7.34 22.15 -22.59
C PHE A 30 -8.59 22.23 -21.72
N THR A 31 -8.62 21.54 -20.57
CA THR A 31 -9.74 21.59 -19.62
C THR A 31 -9.96 23.01 -19.12
N GLN A 32 -8.89 23.71 -18.73
CA GLN A 32 -8.96 25.10 -18.28
C GLN A 32 -9.47 26.03 -19.39
N ALA A 33 -9.06 25.79 -20.64
CA ALA A 33 -9.57 26.54 -21.79
C ALA A 33 -11.06 26.28 -22.03
N VAL A 34 -11.53 25.03 -21.96
CA VAL A 34 -12.95 24.67 -22.11
C VAL A 34 -13.79 25.32 -21.01
N VAL A 35 -13.33 25.28 -19.76
CA VAL A 35 -14.01 25.94 -18.62
C VAL A 35 -14.04 27.46 -18.79
N ALA A 36 -12.93 28.06 -19.21
CA ALA A 36 -12.86 29.51 -19.47
C ALA A 36 -13.80 29.94 -20.62
N VAL A 37 -13.87 29.16 -21.69
CA VAL A 37 -14.78 29.39 -22.82
C VAL A 37 -16.24 29.26 -22.38
N ALA A 38 -16.56 28.22 -21.60
CA ALA A 38 -17.90 28.04 -21.06
C ALA A 38 -18.30 29.20 -20.14
N ALA A 39 -17.42 29.62 -19.22
CA ALA A 39 -17.65 30.77 -18.35
C ALA A 39 -17.84 32.07 -19.16
N GLY A 40 -17.03 32.29 -20.20
CA GLY A 40 -17.15 33.41 -21.11
C GLY A 40 -18.47 33.44 -21.88
N LEU A 41 -18.95 32.28 -22.34
CA LEU A 41 -20.24 32.15 -23.03
C LEU A 41 -21.42 32.40 -22.09
N VAL A 42 -21.35 31.91 -20.84
CA VAL A 42 -22.37 32.19 -19.81
C VAL A 42 -22.42 33.68 -19.49
N LEU A 43 -21.27 34.34 -19.32
CA LEU A 43 -21.20 35.78 -19.10
C LEU A 43 -21.72 36.58 -20.30
N ALA A 44 -21.32 36.21 -21.51
CA ALA A 44 -21.79 36.86 -22.74
C ALA A 44 -23.31 36.74 -22.89
N TYR A 45 -23.86 35.55 -22.63
CA TYR A 45 -25.32 35.33 -22.64
C TYR A 45 -26.03 36.12 -21.53
N GLY A 46 -25.46 36.23 -20.33
CA GLY A 46 -26.02 37.04 -19.25
C GLY A 46 -26.04 38.53 -19.57
N LEU A 47 -24.99 39.05 -20.20
CA LEU A 47 -24.89 40.47 -20.59
C LEU A 47 -25.86 40.84 -21.70
N THR A 48 -26.11 39.94 -22.66
CA THR A 48 -27.14 40.16 -23.69
C THR A 48 -28.55 40.09 -23.11
N ALA A 49 -28.82 39.14 -22.22
CA ALA A 49 -30.12 39.00 -21.56
C ALA A 49 -30.47 40.22 -20.68
N LEU A 50 -29.48 40.86 -20.07
CA LEU A 50 -29.64 42.09 -19.28
C LEU A 50 -29.70 43.36 -20.14
N GLY A 51 -29.57 43.26 -21.46
CA GLY A 51 -29.57 44.40 -22.39
C GLY A 51 -28.34 45.29 -22.31
N VAL A 52 -27.24 44.80 -21.69
CA VAL A 52 -25.98 45.53 -21.57
C VAL A 52 -25.23 45.58 -22.90
N ILE A 53 -25.40 44.56 -23.74
CA ILE A 53 -24.80 44.44 -25.07
C ILE A 53 -25.92 44.15 -26.08
N ASP A 54 -26.05 45.01 -27.10
CA ASP A 54 -26.97 44.81 -28.21
C ASP A 54 -26.29 43.95 -29.29
N VAL A 55 -26.81 42.74 -29.49
CA VAL A 55 -26.24 41.76 -30.41
C VAL A 55 -27.23 41.51 -31.52
N GLY A 56 -26.86 41.94 -32.73
CA GLY A 56 -27.70 41.75 -33.91
C GLY A 56 -27.98 40.28 -34.23
N PRO A 57 -28.91 39.99 -35.15
CA PRO A 57 -29.38 38.62 -35.45
C PRO A 57 -28.25 37.65 -35.82
N GLY A 58 -27.20 38.13 -36.50
CA GLY A 58 -26.03 37.34 -36.84
C GLY A 58 -25.19 36.93 -35.61
N GLY A 59 -25.10 37.80 -34.60
CA GLY A 59 -24.35 37.51 -33.37
C GLY A 59 -25.10 36.54 -32.44
N GLN A 60 -26.43 36.56 -32.43
CA GLN A 60 -27.23 35.57 -31.69
C GLN A 60 -27.05 34.15 -32.25
N SER A 61 -26.98 34.02 -33.59
CA SER A 61 -26.79 32.74 -34.26
C SER A 61 -25.39 32.14 -34.02
N VAL A 62 -24.36 33.00 -34.00
CA VAL A 62 -22.98 32.61 -33.66
C VAL A 62 -22.88 32.22 -32.19
N LEU A 63 -23.50 32.97 -31.27
CA LEU A 63 -23.57 32.62 -29.84
C LEU A 63 -24.25 31.28 -29.61
N GLY A 64 -25.37 31.00 -30.30
CA GLY A 64 -26.06 29.72 -30.19
C GLY A 64 -25.22 28.54 -30.68
N THR A 65 -24.50 28.72 -31.80
CA THR A 65 -23.58 27.70 -32.33
C THR A 65 -22.37 27.48 -31.43
N ALA A 66 -21.79 28.57 -30.89
CA ALA A 66 -20.69 28.47 -29.94
C ALA A 66 -21.12 27.79 -28.63
N ALA A 67 -22.33 28.09 -28.15
CA ALA A 67 -22.90 27.46 -26.96
C ALA A 67 -23.12 25.95 -27.17
N SER A 68 -23.67 25.52 -28.31
CA SER A 68 -23.89 24.09 -28.57
C SER A 68 -22.57 23.31 -28.68
N VAL A 69 -21.56 23.88 -29.33
CA VAL A 69 -20.22 23.30 -29.41
C VAL A 69 -19.57 23.22 -28.03
N ALA A 70 -19.67 24.27 -27.22
CA ALA A 70 -19.12 24.29 -25.87
C ALA A 70 -19.81 23.27 -24.95
N VAL A 71 -21.14 23.14 -25.01
CA VAL A 71 -21.88 22.13 -24.24
C VAL A 71 -21.48 20.73 -24.66
N THR A 72 -21.36 20.47 -25.96
CA THR A 72 -20.94 19.16 -26.47
C THR A 72 -19.53 18.81 -26.02
N ALA A 73 -18.59 19.76 -26.11
CA ALA A 73 -17.23 19.57 -25.63
C ALA A 73 -17.18 19.33 -24.12
N PHE A 74 -17.99 20.05 -23.34
CA PHE A 74 -18.09 19.87 -21.90
C PHE A 74 -18.61 18.48 -21.52
N VAL A 75 -19.65 17.99 -22.20
CA VAL A 75 -20.18 16.64 -21.98
C VAL A 75 -19.14 15.57 -22.31
N ILE A 76 -18.43 15.71 -23.43
CA ILE A 76 -17.36 14.77 -23.82
C ILE A 76 -16.25 14.76 -22.77
N VAL A 77 -15.80 15.93 -22.30
CA VAL A 77 -14.79 16.04 -21.25
C VAL A 77 -15.27 15.41 -19.95
N GLY A 78 -16.53 15.64 -19.55
CA GLY A 78 -17.11 15.04 -18.34
C GLY A 78 -17.17 13.52 -18.39
N VAL A 79 -17.55 12.94 -19.53
CA VAL A 79 -17.55 11.47 -19.72
C VAL A 79 -16.14 10.92 -19.67
N LEU A 80 -15.17 11.58 -20.30
CA LEU A 80 -13.76 11.15 -20.26
C LEU A 80 -13.21 11.22 -18.82
N GLN A 81 -13.51 12.29 -18.08
CA GLN A 81 -13.12 12.41 -16.67
C GLN A 81 -13.73 11.29 -15.81
N PHE A 82 -15.00 10.97 -16.03
CA PHE A 82 -15.67 9.88 -15.33
C PHE A 82 -15.04 8.52 -15.62
N LEU A 83 -14.75 8.22 -16.90
CA LEU A 83 -14.09 6.97 -17.28
C LEU A 83 -12.68 6.86 -16.70
N VAL A 84 -11.95 7.98 -16.62
CA VAL A 84 -10.62 8.00 -16.01
C VAL A 84 -10.70 7.76 -14.51
N LEU A 85 -11.64 8.40 -13.83
CA LEU A 85 -11.85 8.16 -12.40
C LEU A 85 -12.18 6.69 -12.13
N ALA A 86 -13.04 6.08 -12.95
CA ALA A 86 -13.34 4.65 -12.85
C ALA A 86 -12.08 3.78 -13.05
N ASN A 87 -11.30 4.02 -14.10
CA ASN A 87 -10.09 3.25 -14.39
C ASN A 87 -8.98 3.45 -13.33
N VAL A 88 -8.85 4.66 -12.78
CA VAL A 88 -7.90 4.93 -11.69
C VAL A 88 -8.34 4.23 -10.41
N LEU A 89 -9.63 4.19 -10.11
CA LEU A 89 -10.16 3.45 -8.96
C LEU A 89 -9.90 1.95 -9.09
N GLU A 90 -10.13 1.36 -10.25
CA GLU A 90 -9.91 -0.06 -10.53
C GLU A 90 -8.43 -0.43 -10.37
N ARG A 91 -7.52 0.35 -10.96
CA ARG A 91 -6.07 0.15 -10.79
C ARG A 91 -5.59 0.35 -9.35
N THR A 92 -6.17 1.32 -8.65
CA THR A 92 -5.82 1.57 -7.24
C THR A 92 -6.26 0.40 -6.35
N ASN A 93 -7.39 -0.24 -6.65
CA ASN A 93 -7.88 -1.40 -5.94
C ASN A 93 -6.99 -2.64 -6.15
N GLU A 94 -6.58 -2.91 -7.40
CA GLU A 94 -5.62 -3.99 -7.69
C GLU A 94 -4.27 -3.76 -7.00
N ASP A 95 -3.75 -2.53 -7.03
CA ASP A 95 -2.49 -2.17 -6.36
C ASP A 95 -2.59 -2.33 -4.84
N VAL A 96 -3.75 -2.07 -4.24
CA VAL A 96 -4.00 -2.22 -2.80
C VAL A 96 -4.12 -3.69 -2.41
N ALA A 97 -4.89 -4.49 -3.16
CA ALA A 97 -5.01 -5.93 -2.93
C ALA A 97 -3.65 -6.65 -3.07
N THR A 98 -2.87 -6.29 -4.09
CA THR A 98 -1.51 -6.84 -4.29
C THR A 98 -0.61 -6.50 -3.10
N LYS A 99 -0.65 -5.25 -2.62
CA LYS A 99 0.15 -4.85 -1.45
C LYS A 99 -0.31 -5.51 -0.16
N ALA A 100 -1.60 -5.78 0.00
CA ALA A 100 -2.12 -6.51 1.15
C ALA A 100 -1.56 -7.94 1.17
N ALA A 101 -1.62 -8.66 0.04
CA ALA A 101 -1.03 -10.00 -0.09
C ALA A 101 0.49 -10.01 0.14
N GLU A 102 1.22 -9.00 -0.35
CA GLU A 102 2.65 -8.85 -0.06
C GLU A 102 2.94 -8.60 1.43
N LEU A 103 2.08 -7.85 2.12
CA LEU A 103 2.20 -7.58 3.56
C LEU A 103 1.89 -8.80 4.41
N GLU A 104 0.86 -9.57 4.07
CA GLU A 104 0.53 -10.85 4.69
C GLU A 104 1.72 -11.82 4.58
N GLN A 105 2.26 -11.99 3.38
CA GLN A 105 3.44 -12.85 3.19
C GLN A 105 4.68 -12.36 3.95
N ALA A 106 4.85 -11.05 4.11
CA ALA A 106 5.92 -10.50 4.93
C ALA A 106 5.70 -10.75 6.43
N ALA A 107 4.45 -10.70 6.89
CA ALA A 107 4.07 -11.02 8.27
C ALA A 107 4.30 -12.50 8.60
N GLU A 108 3.89 -13.43 7.72
CA GLU A 108 4.14 -14.87 7.88
C GLU A 108 5.65 -15.17 7.99
N GLN A 109 6.47 -14.60 7.10
CA GLN A 109 7.93 -14.78 7.14
C GLN A 109 8.55 -14.24 8.43
N LEU A 110 8.02 -13.12 8.94
CA LEU A 110 8.46 -12.57 10.21
C LEU A 110 8.09 -13.49 11.38
N GLU A 111 6.91 -14.11 11.37
CA GLU A 111 6.50 -15.08 12.39
C GLU A 111 7.35 -16.36 12.37
N GLU A 112 7.70 -16.87 11.18
CA GLU A 112 8.61 -17.99 11.02
C GLU A 112 10.00 -17.67 11.59
N THR A 113 10.55 -16.52 11.19
CA THR A 113 11.85 -16.03 11.69
C THR A 113 11.83 -15.83 13.22
N ALA A 114 10.73 -15.30 13.75
CA ALA A 114 10.53 -15.14 15.18
C ALA A 114 10.52 -16.49 15.93
N THR A 115 9.90 -17.52 15.36
CA THR A 115 9.87 -18.87 15.93
C THR A 115 11.24 -19.54 15.91
N GLU A 116 12.02 -19.35 14.85
CA GLU A 116 13.41 -19.81 14.78
C GLU A 116 14.28 -19.11 15.83
N LEU A 117 14.07 -17.80 16.02
CA LEU A 117 14.79 -17.02 17.02
C LEU A 117 14.44 -17.43 18.46
N GLU A 118 13.16 -17.74 18.76
CA GLU A 118 12.75 -18.36 20.03
C GLU A 118 13.51 -19.66 20.30
N THR A 119 13.57 -20.55 19.32
CA THR A 119 14.31 -21.82 19.43
C THR A 119 15.81 -21.60 19.69
N THR A 120 16.38 -20.59 19.03
CA THR A 120 17.79 -20.21 19.23
C THR A 120 18.02 -19.65 20.63
N VAL A 121 17.10 -18.85 21.14
CA VAL A 121 17.14 -18.31 22.51
C VAL A 121 17.09 -19.44 23.54
N ASP A 122 16.16 -20.39 23.38
CA ASP A 122 16.06 -21.56 24.28
C ASP A 122 17.37 -22.36 24.28
N THR A 123 17.98 -22.55 23.11
CA THR A 123 19.29 -23.22 22.97
C THR A 123 20.41 -22.47 23.70
N VAL A 124 20.41 -21.13 23.63
CA VAL A 124 21.37 -20.29 24.34
C VAL A 124 21.17 -20.37 25.86
N GLU A 125 19.91 -20.39 26.33
CA GLU A 125 19.61 -20.58 27.75
C GLU A 125 20.08 -21.94 28.28
N ASP A 126 19.84 -23.01 27.52
CA ASP A 126 20.30 -24.36 27.87
C ASP A 126 21.83 -24.45 27.92
N ALA A 127 22.51 -23.84 26.95
CA ALA A 127 23.97 -23.75 26.94
C ALA A 127 24.48 -22.94 28.13
N ALA A 128 23.82 -21.84 28.47
CA ALA A 128 24.15 -21.02 29.63
C ALA A 128 23.99 -21.82 30.95
N ASN A 129 22.88 -22.54 31.12
CA ASN A 129 22.67 -23.39 32.30
C ASN A 129 23.76 -24.47 32.41
N THR A 130 24.15 -25.10 31.30
CA THR A 130 25.23 -26.09 31.26
C THR A 130 26.57 -25.49 31.68
N VAL A 131 26.88 -24.28 31.22
CA VAL A 131 28.10 -23.57 31.61
C VAL A 131 28.07 -23.19 33.09
N ASP A 132 26.92 -22.77 33.62
CA ASP A 132 26.77 -22.43 35.05
C ASP A 132 26.98 -23.65 35.97
N GLU A 133 26.44 -24.81 35.58
CA GLU A 133 26.67 -26.08 36.29
C GLU A 133 28.15 -26.49 36.25
N ALA A 134 28.77 -26.48 35.06
CA ALA A 134 30.19 -26.81 34.91
C ALA A 134 31.08 -25.82 35.69
N ALA A 135 30.73 -24.54 35.69
CA ALA A 135 31.39 -23.52 36.50
C ALA A 135 31.30 -23.86 37.99
N ALA A 136 30.13 -24.25 38.51
CA ALA A 136 29.97 -24.63 39.91
C ALA A 136 30.87 -25.83 40.31
N ASP A 137 31.00 -26.83 39.44
CA ASP A 137 31.89 -27.98 39.68
C ASP A 137 33.38 -27.58 39.71
N VAL A 138 33.78 -26.68 38.81
CA VAL A 138 35.16 -26.16 38.74
C VAL A 138 35.47 -25.28 39.95
N GLU A 139 34.53 -24.42 40.36
CA GLU A 139 34.64 -23.57 41.57
C GLU A 139 34.91 -24.44 42.80
N GLN A 140 34.09 -25.47 43.00
CA GLN A 140 34.25 -26.40 44.12
C GLN A 140 35.61 -27.10 44.10
N THR A 141 36.10 -27.47 42.91
CA THR A 141 37.41 -28.10 42.74
C THR A 141 38.56 -27.12 43.04
N ALA A 142 38.45 -25.88 42.59
CA ALA A 142 39.43 -24.82 42.81
C ALA A 142 39.54 -24.45 44.30
N GLU A 143 38.41 -24.33 45.00
CA GLU A 143 38.36 -24.09 46.44
C GLU A 143 39.04 -25.23 47.22
N GLN A 144 38.80 -26.49 46.84
CA GLN A 144 39.45 -27.65 47.45
C GLN A 144 40.96 -27.71 47.17
N ALA A 145 41.38 -27.28 45.98
CA ALA A 145 42.78 -27.21 45.59
C ALA A 145 43.52 -26.01 46.21
N GLY A 146 42.80 -25.03 46.76
CA GLY A 146 43.36 -23.79 47.29
C GLY A 146 43.89 -22.86 46.20
N ASP A 147 43.27 -22.88 45.01
CA ASP A 147 43.64 -22.06 43.85
C ASP A 147 42.65 -20.89 43.69
N PRO A 148 42.95 -19.70 44.25
CA PRO A 148 42.07 -18.55 44.20
C PRO A 148 41.95 -17.95 42.79
N ASP A 149 42.99 -18.06 41.95
CA ASP A 149 42.99 -17.53 40.59
C ASP A 149 42.03 -18.33 39.69
N ALA A 150 41.91 -19.64 39.93
CA ALA A 150 40.92 -20.48 39.26
C ALA A 150 39.49 -20.18 39.72
N ALA A 151 39.26 -19.95 41.02
CA ALA A 151 37.94 -19.59 41.54
C ALA A 151 37.46 -18.23 40.99
N GLU A 152 38.35 -17.23 40.89
CA GLU A 152 38.01 -15.91 40.35
C GLU A 152 37.60 -15.98 38.86
N GLN A 153 38.32 -16.72 38.03
CA GLN A 153 37.96 -16.91 36.62
C GLN A 153 36.59 -17.58 36.44
N VAL A 154 36.23 -18.49 37.35
CA VAL A 154 34.92 -19.14 37.34
C VAL A 154 33.80 -18.18 37.70
N THR A 155 34.02 -17.29 38.68
CA THR A 155 33.03 -16.25 39.00
C THR A 155 32.79 -15.31 37.82
N GLU A 156 33.83 -14.92 37.09
CA GLU A 156 33.70 -14.11 35.87
C GLU A 156 32.92 -14.87 34.77
N ALA A 157 33.13 -16.18 34.64
CA ALA A 157 32.37 -17.01 33.70
C ALA A 157 30.88 -17.05 34.06
N LYS A 158 30.54 -17.23 35.35
CA LYS A 158 29.15 -17.19 35.83
C LYS A 158 28.48 -15.85 35.56
N ASP A 159 29.18 -14.74 35.80
CA ASP A 159 28.66 -13.40 35.51
C ASP A 159 28.34 -13.24 34.02
N LYS A 160 29.23 -13.66 33.12
CA LYS A 160 28.98 -13.64 31.67
C LYS A 160 27.81 -14.52 31.26
N THR A 161 27.64 -15.68 31.90
CA THR A 161 26.53 -16.59 31.66
C THR A 161 25.20 -15.96 32.05
N LYS A 162 25.15 -15.30 33.22
CA LYS A 162 23.97 -14.55 33.65
C LYS A 162 23.63 -13.42 32.67
N ASP A 163 24.64 -12.68 32.24
CA ASP A 163 24.54 -11.62 31.23
C ASP A 163 23.97 -12.12 29.88
N ALA A 164 24.30 -13.36 29.51
CA ALA A 164 23.77 -14.01 28.31
C ALA A 164 22.29 -14.37 28.49
N LYS A 165 21.91 -14.90 29.65
CA LYS A 165 20.52 -15.23 30.00
C LYS A 165 19.61 -14.00 30.01
N GLU A 166 20.05 -12.89 30.62
CA GLU A 166 19.28 -11.63 30.62
C GLU A 166 19.09 -11.08 29.19
N ARG A 167 20.08 -11.25 28.31
CA ARG A 167 19.96 -10.87 26.89
C ARG A 167 19.00 -11.80 26.13
N ALA A 168 19.05 -13.10 26.37
CA ALA A 168 18.12 -14.09 25.84
C ALA A 168 16.66 -13.73 26.19
N GLU A 169 16.37 -13.47 27.47
CA GLU A 169 15.04 -13.03 27.91
C GLU A 169 14.60 -11.71 27.26
N SER A 170 15.53 -10.78 27.03
CA SER A 170 15.23 -9.53 26.34
C SER A 170 14.87 -9.75 24.87
N VAL A 171 15.63 -10.60 24.17
CA VAL A 171 15.33 -10.97 22.78
C VAL A 171 13.98 -11.67 22.70
N GLN A 172 13.68 -12.59 23.61
CA GLN A 172 12.39 -13.29 23.63
C GLN A 172 11.20 -12.31 23.78
N ARG A 173 11.34 -11.26 24.60
CA ARG A 173 10.33 -10.20 24.71
C ARG A 173 10.15 -9.41 23.41
N GLU A 174 11.25 -9.07 22.72
CA GLU A 174 11.19 -8.38 21.43
C GLU A 174 10.56 -9.26 20.34
N VAL A 175 10.91 -10.54 20.31
CA VAL A 175 10.34 -11.54 19.40
C VAL A 175 8.83 -11.65 19.58
N LYS A 176 8.36 -11.76 20.83
CA LYS A 176 6.93 -11.79 21.13
C LYS A 176 6.20 -10.53 20.65
N SER A 177 6.80 -9.35 20.84
CA SER A 177 6.24 -8.10 20.35
C SER A 177 6.23 -8.02 18.81
N ALA A 178 7.24 -8.61 18.15
CA ALA A 178 7.29 -8.69 16.70
C ALA A 178 6.19 -9.61 16.14
N LYS A 179 5.95 -10.76 16.76
CA LYS A 179 4.84 -11.67 16.41
C LYS A 179 3.48 -10.97 16.54
N GLU A 180 3.24 -10.27 17.64
CA GLU A 180 1.97 -9.55 17.86
C GLU A 180 1.72 -8.48 16.77
N LYS A 181 2.77 -7.75 16.38
CA LYS A 181 2.68 -6.79 15.26
C LYS A 181 2.50 -7.46 13.90
N ALA A 182 3.10 -8.63 13.68
CA ALA A 182 2.90 -9.38 12.46
C ALA A 182 1.43 -9.81 12.32
N SER A 183 0.82 -10.33 13.38
CA SER A 183 -0.60 -10.70 13.38
C SER A 183 -1.53 -9.50 13.18
N GLU A 184 -1.21 -8.33 13.75
CA GLU A 184 -2.01 -7.10 13.50
C GLU A 184 -1.93 -6.66 12.03
N VAL A 185 -0.76 -6.81 11.41
CA VAL A 185 -0.57 -6.52 9.97
C VAL A 185 -1.33 -7.53 9.10
N GLU A 186 -1.29 -8.81 9.44
CA GLU A 186 -2.04 -9.87 8.76
C GLU A 186 -3.55 -9.59 8.83
N GLU A 187 -4.10 -9.32 10.02
CA GLU A 187 -5.52 -8.99 10.19
C GLU A 187 -5.93 -7.77 9.35
N THR A 188 -5.10 -6.72 9.35
CA THR A 188 -5.35 -5.51 8.53
C THR A 188 -5.29 -5.84 7.03
N ALA A 189 -4.34 -6.67 6.60
CA ALA A 189 -4.22 -7.09 5.20
C ALA A 189 -5.43 -7.90 4.76
N THR A 190 -5.90 -8.84 5.58
CA THR A 190 -7.10 -9.64 5.32
C THR A 190 -8.36 -8.76 5.27
N GLU A 191 -8.52 -7.80 6.19
CA GLU A 191 -9.65 -6.85 6.14
C GLU A 191 -9.63 -6.01 4.86
N VAL A 192 -8.44 -5.61 4.39
CA VAL A 192 -8.28 -4.88 3.13
C VAL A 192 -8.63 -5.76 1.93
N GLU A 193 -8.23 -7.03 1.91
CA GLU A 193 -8.59 -7.97 0.85
C GLU A 193 -10.10 -8.26 0.81
N GLU A 194 -10.75 -8.43 1.97
CA GLU A 194 -12.19 -8.66 2.04
C GLU A 194 -13.00 -7.44 1.55
N THR A 195 -12.52 -6.23 1.84
CA THR A 195 -13.19 -4.99 1.42
C THR A 195 -12.86 -4.56 -0.01
N VAL A 196 -11.74 -5.05 -0.56
CA VAL A 196 -11.27 -4.76 -1.92
C VAL A 196 -10.89 -6.07 -2.60
N PRO A 197 -11.88 -6.92 -2.95
CA PRO A 197 -11.58 -8.17 -3.63
C PRO A 197 -10.96 -7.85 -4.99
N ALA A 198 -9.80 -8.43 -5.27
CA ALA A 198 -9.29 -8.47 -6.64
C ALA A 198 -10.35 -9.14 -7.52
N GLU A 199 -10.77 -8.49 -8.61
CA GLU A 199 -11.69 -9.10 -9.59
C GLU A 199 -10.95 -10.21 -10.38
N ASN A 200 -10.64 -11.32 -9.71
CA ASN A 200 -10.07 -12.51 -10.31
C ASN A 200 -10.87 -13.73 -9.89
N GLU A 201 -12.20 -13.73 -10.11
CA GLU A 201 -13.02 -14.96 -10.20
C GLU A 201 -14.46 -14.64 -10.63
N ARG A 202 -14.64 -14.32 -11.92
CA ARG A 202 -15.92 -14.51 -12.62
C ARG A 202 -15.64 -15.04 -14.01
N ASP A 203 -15.32 -16.33 -14.09
CA ASP A 203 -15.50 -17.14 -15.30
C ASP A 203 -15.24 -18.60 -14.92
N GLY A 204 -16.23 -19.25 -14.30
CA GLY A 204 -16.00 -20.58 -13.74
C GLY A 204 -17.21 -21.43 -13.41
N GLU A 205 -18.45 -21.08 -13.76
CA GLU A 205 -19.56 -22.02 -13.63
C GLU A 205 -20.75 -21.56 -14.46
N ASP A 206 -20.98 -22.25 -15.57
CA ASP A 206 -22.31 -22.60 -16.09
C ASP A 206 -22.10 -23.45 -17.36
N GLY A 207 -21.88 -24.75 -17.13
CA GLY A 207 -22.11 -25.78 -18.11
C GLY A 207 -23.39 -26.52 -17.77
N ASP A 208 -24.46 -26.29 -18.55
CA ASP A 208 -25.31 -27.32 -19.17
C ASP A 208 -26.12 -26.71 -20.33
#